data_AF-A0A3S3BMR1-F1
#
_entry.id   AF-A0A3S3BMR1-F1
#
_cell.length_a   1.000
_cell.length_b   1.000
_cell.length_c   1.000
_cell.angle_alpha   90.00
_cell.angle_beta   90.00
_cell.angle_gamma   90.00
#
_symmetry.space_group_name_H-M   'P 1'
#
loop_
_entity.id
_entity.type
_entity.pdbx_description
1 polymer ?
#
loop_
_entity_poly.entity_id
_entity_poly.type
_entity_poly.pdbx_seq_one_letter_code
_entity_poly.pdbx_strand_id
1 'polypeptide(L)'
;MLRSPENEKAGPLATGPASEVSRFPAIDGLEPSKSPAHAQRALDPRWRSQRAWNRSNPVARRAHNLVAQAIKKGQIILQPCQECGEQRVDCHHPDPSDPLRIEFLCRLHHRRLHSRLRKQGGAA
;
A
#
# COMPACT_ATOMS: atom_id res chain seq x y z
N MET A 1 31.47 -17.88 36.69
CA MET A 1 30.02 -18.18 36.73
C MET A 1 29.35 -17.12 37.59
N LEU A 2 29.04 -15.96 37.02
CA LEU A 2 28.46 -14.84 37.77
C LEU A 2 26.94 -14.89 37.57
N ARG A 3 26.25 -15.28 38.65
CA ARG A 3 24.78 -15.31 38.79
C ARG A 3 24.24 -13.89 38.77
N SER A 4 23.21 -13.67 37.96
CA SER A 4 22.37 -12.48 37.96
C SER A 4 21.69 -12.28 39.32
N PRO A 5 21.56 -11.05 39.82
CA PRO A 5 20.56 -10.71 40.81
C PRO A 5 19.26 -10.20 40.14
N GLU A 6 18.21 -10.97 40.40
CA GLU A 6 16.82 -10.61 40.68
C GLU A 6 16.32 -9.17 40.42
N ASN A 7 15.31 -9.07 39.55
CA ASN A 7 14.48 -7.89 39.29
C ASN A 7 13.37 -7.78 40.36
N GLU A 8 13.34 -6.63 41.03
CA GLU A 8 12.40 -6.29 42.11
C GLU A 8 10.94 -6.17 41.63
N LYS A 9 10.05 -6.56 42.54
CA LYS A 9 8.61 -6.71 42.33
C LYS A 9 7.90 -5.35 42.23
N ALA A 10 7.11 -5.16 41.17
CA ALA A 10 6.15 -4.06 41.07
C ALA A 10 4.99 -4.27 42.06
N GLY A 11 4.73 -3.28 42.91
CA GLY A 11 3.61 -3.25 43.85
C GLY A 11 2.26 -2.96 43.17
N PRO A 12 1.14 -3.22 43.87
CA PRO A 12 -0.20 -3.19 43.28
C PRO A 12 -0.74 -1.78 43.05
N LEU A 13 -1.37 -1.56 41.90
CA LEU A 13 -2.15 -0.35 41.59
C LEU A 13 -3.43 -0.33 42.45
N ALA A 14 -3.60 0.73 43.24
CA ALA A 14 -4.84 1.01 43.95
C ALA A 14 -5.97 1.31 42.95
N THR A 15 -7.08 0.57 43.06
CA THR A 15 -8.31 0.81 42.28
C THR A 15 -9.25 1.66 43.13
N GLY A 16 -9.50 2.91 42.73
CA GLY A 16 -10.46 3.80 43.38
C GLY A 16 -11.92 3.47 43.01
N PRO A 17 -12.90 3.84 43.86
CA PRO A 17 -14.30 3.44 43.69
C PRO A 17 -15.02 4.16 42.54
N ALA A 18 -15.86 3.40 41.85
CA ALA A 18 -16.69 3.81 40.74
C ALA A 18 -17.93 4.59 41.20
N SER A 19 -17.86 5.92 41.22
CA SER A 19 -19.05 6.76 41.33
C SER A 19 -18.74 8.21 40.95
N GLU A 20 -18.82 8.54 39.66
CA GLU A 20 -19.52 9.73 39.16
C GLU A 20 -19.58 9.65 37.63
N VAL A 21 -20.66 9.08 37.08
CA VAL A 21 -20.95 9.20 35.65
C VAL A 21 -21.46 10.62 35.41
N SER A 22 -20.51 11.55 35.27
CA SER A 22 -20.78 12.83 34.65
C SER A 22 -21.09 12.56 33.18
N ARG A 23 -22.34 12.85 32.83
CA ARG A 23 -22.94 12.73 31.49
C ARG A 23 -22.08 13.51 30.50
N PHE A 24 -21.24 12.80 29.74
CA PHE A 24 -20.47 13.40 28.65
C PHE A 24 -21.45 14.03 27.64
N PRO A 25 -21.26 15.29 27.22
CA PRO A 25 -22.07 15.84 26.14
C PRO A 25 -21.81 15.03 24.86
N ALA A 26 -22.87 14.77 24.10
CA ALA A 26 -22.74 14.19 22.78
C ALA A 26 -21.82 15.08 21.95
N ILE A 27 -20.65 14.55 21.57
CA ILE A 27 -19.77 15.19 20.58
C ILE A 27 -20.43 15.06 19.21
N ASP A 28 -21.44 15.90 18.97
CA ASP A 28 -21.94 16.14 17.63
C ASP A 28 -20.83 16.84 16.85
N GLY A 29 -20.26 16.13 15.87
CA GLY A 29 -19.29 16.70 14.94
C GLY A 29 -17.82 16.39 15.23
N LEU A 30 -17.44 15.12 15.31
CA LEU A 30 -16.10 14.74 14.82
C LEU A 30 -16.12 14.76 13.29
N GLU A 31 -16.18 15.95 12.70
CA GLU A 31 -15.84 16.15 11.30
C GLU A 31 -14.35 15.77 11.14
N PRO A 32 -13.99 14.78 10.30
CA PRO A 32 -12.61 14.41 10.10
C PRO A 32 -11.88 15.61 9.51
N SER A 33 -11.14 16.34 10.34
CA SER A 33 -10.34 17.50 9.95
C SER A 33 -9.19 17.02 9.06
N LYS A 34 -9.48 16.80 7.78
CA LYS A 34 -8.46 16.65 6.75
C LYS A 34 -7.73 17.97 6.72
N SER A 35 -6.59 18.01 7.40
CA SER A 35 -5.78 19.22 7.59
C SER A 35 -5.52 19.89 6.23
N PRO A 36 -5.38 21.22 6.16
CA PRO A 36 -5.19 21.95 4.91
C PRO A 36 -4.01 21.42 4.07
N ALA A 37 -2.99 20.83 4.69
CA ALA A 37 -1.90 20.13 4.00
C ALA A 37 -2.36 18.95 3.12
N HIS A 38 -3.40 18.22 3.53
CA HIS A 38 -3.99 17.12 2.77
C HIS A 38 -4.82 17.63 1.58
N ALA A 39 -5.48 18.78 1.74
CA ALA A 39 -6.20 19.48 0.66
C ALA A 39 -5.23 20.12 -0.35
N GLN A 40 -4.10 20.69 0.09
CA GLN A 40 -3.08 21.27 -0.79
C GLN A 40 -2.42 20.21 -1.68
N ARG A 41 -2.10 19.02 -1.15
CA ARG A 41 -1.66 17.86 -1.96
C ARG A 41 -2.69 17.44 -3.01
N ALA A 42 -3.98 17.74 -2.77
CA ALA A 42 -5.08 17.47 -3.70
C ALA A 42 -5.06 18.38 -4.95
N LEU A 43 -4.47 19.57 -4.84
CA LEU A 43 -4.49 20.60 -5.90
C LEU A 43 -3.14 20.79 -6.59
N ASP A 44 -2.10 20.14 -6.07
CA ASP A 44 -0.74 20.23 -6.58
C ASP A 44 -0.64 19.79 -8.07
N PRO A 45 -0.21 20.69 -8.98
CA PRO A 45 -0.16 20.45 -10.42
C PRO A 45 0.67 19.23 -10.83
N ARG A 46 1.70 18.87 -10.04
CA ARG A 46 2.60 17.75 -10.39
C ARG A 46 1.86 16.42 -10.49
N TRP A 47 0.76 16.27 -9.76
CA TRP A 47 -0.05 15.05 -9.76
C TRP A 47 -1.20 15.08 -10.76
N ARG A 48 -1.35 16.14 -11.57
CA ARG A 48 -2.45 16.29 -12.54
C ARG A 48 -2.49 15.10 -13.51
N SER A 49 -1.35 14.74 -14.08
CA SER A 49 -1.24 13.60 -15.00
C SER A 49 -1.58 12.27 -14.32
N GLN A 50 -1.03 12.03 -13.13
CA GLN A 50 -1.34 10.81 -12.37
C GLN A 50 -2.82 10.73 -11.98
N ARG A 51 -3.45 11.86 -11.60
CA ARG A 51 -4.88 11.91 -11.29
C ARG A 51 -5.74 11.62 -12.51
N ALA A 52 -5.39 12.20 -13.66
CA ALA A 52 -6.07 11.93 -14.93
C ALA A 52 -5.97 10.44 -15.27
N TRP A 53 -4.77 9.85 -15.23
CA TRP A 53 -4.58 8.42 -15.47
C TRP A 53 -5.37 7.56 -14.48
N ASN A 54 -5.34 7.89 -13.18
CA ASN A 54 -6.09 7.18 -12.13
C ASN A 54 -7.61 7.23 -12.35
N ARG A 55 -8.13 8.30 -12.95
CA ARG A 55 -9.56 8.46 -13.28
C ARG A 55 -9.93 7.70 -14.55
N SER A 56 -9.09 7.77 -15.58
CA SER A 56 -9.32 7.10 -16.86
C SER A 56 -9.08 5.59 -16.81
N ASN A 57 -8.26 5.10 -15.85
CA ASN A 57 -7.87 3.69 -15.75
C ASN A 57 -8.23 3.10 -14.37
N PRO A 58 -9.52 3.04 -14.00
CA PRO A 58 -9.93 2.53 -12.69
C PRO A 58 -9.61 1.04 -12.51
N VAL A 59 -9.70 0.26 -13.59
CA VAL A 59 -9.43 -1.19 -13.61
C VAL A 59 -7.95 -1.47 -13.35
N ALA A 60 -7.05 -0.87 -14.12
CA ALA A 60 -5.60 -1.03 -13.93
C ALA A 60 -5.15 -0.57 -12.53
N ARG A 61 -5.72 0.54 -12.02
CA ARG A 61 -5.45 1.01 -10.67
C ARG A 61 -5.89 0.01 -9.60
N ARG A 62 -7.06 -0.63 -9.78
CA ARG A 62 -7.54 -1.67 -8.87
C ARG A 62 -6.60 -2.87 -8.90
N ALA A 63 -6.13 -3.29 -10.07
CA ALA A 63 -5.17 -4.38 -10.21
C ALA A 63 -3.88 -4.10 -9.44
N HIS A 64 -3.26 -2.94 -9.66
CA HIS A 64 -2.06 -2.53 -8.94
C HIS A 64 -2.26 -2.54 -7.41
N ASN A 65 -3.41 -2.04 -6.94
CA ASN A 65 -3.72 -2.02 -5.51
C ASN A 65 -3.90 -3.42 -4.93
N LEU A 66 -4.54 -4.33 -5.66
CA LEU A 66 -4.74 -5.72 -5.21
C LEU A 66 -3.41 -6.45 -5.11
N VAL A 67 -2.53 -6.31 -6.10
CA VAL A 67 -1.19 -6.91 -6.08
C VAL A 67 -0.36 -6.36 -4.93
N ALA A 68 -0.35 -5.04 -4.74
CA ALA A 68 0.36 -4.42 -3.62
C ALA A 68 -0.15 -4.94 -2.26
N GLN A 69 -1.47 -5.12 -2.11
CA GLN A 69 -2.04 -5.71 -0.90
C GLN A 69 -1.66 -7.18 -0.74
N ALA A 70 -1.68 -7.96 -1.81
CA ALA A 70 -1.35 -9.38 -1.78
C ALA A 70 0.14 -9.60 -1.44
N ILE A 71 1.04 -8.76 -1.97
CA ILE A 71 2.46 -8.73 -1.58
C ILE A 71 2.59 -8.38 -0.09
N LYS A 72 1.90 -7.34 0.38
CA LYS A 72 1.93 -6.91 1.78
C LYS A 72 1.41 -7.99 2.73
N LYS A 73 0.41 -8.75 2.31
CA LYS A 73 -0.15 -9.89 3.07
C LYS A 73 0.71 -11.16 2.95
N GLY A 74 1.75 -11.16 2.12
CA GLY A 74 2.57 -12.34 1.85
C GLY A 74 1.86 -13.43 1.04
N GLN A 75 0.73 -13.12 0.41
CA GLN A 75 0.01 -14.05 -0.48
C GLN A 75 0.73 -14.20 -1.82
N ILE A 76 1.42 -13.16 -2.25
CA ILE A 76 2.28 -13.15 -3.44
C ILE A 76 3.72 -13.00 -2.95
N ILE A 77 4.55 -13.99 -3.27
CA ILE A 77 5.99 -13.95 -3.01
C ILE A 77 6.66 -13.38 -4.26
N LEU A 78 7.34 -12.25 -4.13
CA LEU A 78 8.12 -11.65 -5.22
C LEU A 78 9.12 -12.67 -5.74
N GLN A 79 9.01 -13.04 -7.02
CA GLN A 79 9.95 -13.93 -7.68
C GLN A 79 11.01 -13.13 -8.43
N PRO A 80 12.21 -13.68 -8.63
CA PRO A 80 13.20 -13.05 -9.50
C PRO A 80 12.68 -12.96 -10.94
N CYS A 81 13.31 -12.08 -11.74
CA CYS A 81 12.92 -11.87 -13.12
C CYS A 81 12.95 -13.19 -13.91
N GLN A 82 11.86 -13.51 -14.62
CA GLN A 82 11.78 -14.75 -15.41
C GLN A 82 12.81 -14.84 -16.54
N GLU A 83 13.29 -13.71 -17.05
CA GLU A 83 14.28 -13.69 -18.15
C GLU A 83 15.73 -13.71 -17.66
N CYS A 84 16.04 -13.06 -16.54
CA CYS A 84 17.44 -12.86 -16.12
C CYS A 84 17.75 -13.14 -14.65
N GLY A 85 16.77 -13.50 -13.83
CA GLY A 85 16.99 -13.81 -12.42
C GLY A 85 17.23 -12.61 -11.49
N GLU A 86 17.10 -11.38 -11.99
CA GLU A 86 17.27 -10.16 -11.19
C GLU A 86 16.24 -10.09 -10.05
N GLN A 87 16.67 -9.72 -8.84
CA GLN A 87 15.80 -9.65 -7.66
C GLN A 87 14.95 -8.37 -7.64
N ARG A 88 15.42 -7.31 -8.30
CA ARG A 88 14.67 -6.07 -8.50
C ARG A 88 13.69 -6.21 -9.67
N VAL A 89 12.49 -6.67 -9.34
CA VAL A 89 11.40 -6.89 -10.30
C VAL A 89 10.26 -5.90 -10.12
N ASP A 90 9.62 -5.60 -11.24
CA ASP A 90 8.32 -4.95 -11.32
C ASP A 90 7.26 -6.02 -11.66
N CYS A 91 6.02 -5.78 -11.26
CA CYS A 91 4.88 -6.64 -11.61
C CYS A 91 4.30 -6.17 -12.95
N HIS A 92 4.50 -6.95 -14.01
CA HIS A 92 3.84 -6.74 -15.29
C HIS A 92 2.45 -7.38 -15.28
N HIS A 93 1.46 -6.64 -15.77
CA HIS A 93 0.07 -7.11 -15.88
C HIS A 93 -0.25 -7.28 -17.38
N PRO A 94 -0.27 -8.52 -17.90
CA PRO A 94 -0.58 -8.76 -19.30
C PRO A 94 -2.04 -8.43 -19.63
N ASP A 95 -2.96 -8.72 -18.70
CA ASP A 95 -4.38 -8.42 -18.83
C ASP A 95 -4.87 -7.60 -17.62
N PRO A 96 -5.36 -6.36 -17.81
CA PRO A 96 -5.85 -5.55 -16.70
C PRO A 96 -7.12 -6.12 -16.05
N SER A 97 -7.83 -7.03 -16.74
CA SER A 97 -9.02 -7.71 -16.23
C SER A 97 -8.73 -8.79 -15.19
N ASP A 98 -7.51 -9.35 -15.18
CA ASP A 98 -7.09 -10.36 -14.21
C ASP A 98 -5.96 -9.82 -13.32
N PRO A 99 -6.28 -9.22 -12.16
CA PRO A 99 -5.31 -8.55 -11.32
C PRO A 99 -4.36 -9.50 -10.59
N LEU A 100 -4.67 -10.81 -10.55
CA LEU A 100 -3.82 -11.80 -9.86
C LEU A 100 -2.83 -12.47 -10.82
N ARG A 101 -3.08 -12.37 -12.13
CA ARG A 101 -2.15 -12.83 -13.16
C ARG A 101 -1.08 -11.78 -13.40
N ILE A 102 0.06 -11.94 -12.72
CA ILE A 102 1.21 -11.05 -12.86
C ILE A 102 2.46 -11.81 -13.26
N GLU A 103 3.31 -11.16 -14.03
CA GLU A 103 4.63 -11.64 -14.42
C GLU A 103 5.71 -10.80 -13.75
N PHE A 104 6.72 -11.47 -13.17
CA PHE A 104 7.84 -10.79 -12.52
C PHE A 104 8.94 -10.53 -13.55
N LEU A 105 9.08 -9.25 -13.93
CA LEU A 105 10.07 -8.82 -14.90
C LEU A 105 10.90 -7.69 -14.31
N CYS A 106 12.21 -7.72 -14.54
CA CYS A 106 13.04 -6.57 -14.17
C CYS A 106 12.67 -5.36 -15.04
N ARG A 107 13.02 -4.15 -14.58
CA ARG A 107 12.67 -2.90 -15.28
C ARG A 107 13.10 -2.87 -16.75
N LEU A 108 14.20 -3.54 -17.09
CA LEU A 108 14.71 -3.65 -18.46
C LEU A 108 13.78 -4.51 -19.34
N HIS A 109 13.47 -5.72 -18.89
CA HIS A 109 12.59 -6.65 -19.61
C HIS A 109 11.16 -6.15 -19.68
N HIS A 110 10.67 -5.54 -18.60
CA HIS A 110 9.36 -4.90 -18.58
C HIS A 110 9.21 -3.81 -19.66
N ARG A 111 10.22 -2.93 -19.80
CA ARG A 111 10.23 -1.90 -20.87
C ARG A 111 10.37 -2.50 -22.26
N ARG A 112 11.19 -3.54 -22.43
CA ARG A 112 11.37 -4.25 -23.70
C ARG A 112 10.06 -4.89 -24.15
N LEU A 113 9.34 -5.52 -23.24
CA LEU A 113 8.03 -6.11 -23.49
C LEU A 113 7.03 -5.05 -23.97
N HIS A 114 6.87 -3.94 -23.25
CA HIS A 114 6.00 -2.85 -23.71
C HIS A 114 6.44 -2.25 -25.05
N SER A 115 7.74 -2.12 -25.30
CA SER A 115 8.25 -1.67 -26.59
C SER A 115 7.91 -2.65 -27.71
N ARG A 116 7.99 -3.96 -27.44
CA ARG A 116 7.63 -5.02 -28.38
C ARG A 116 6.13 -5.01 -28.67
N LEU A 117 5.28 -4.91 -27.65
CA LEU A 117 3.81 -4.81 -27.82
C LEU A 117 3.43 -3.60 -28.68
N ARG A 118 4.02 -2.43 -28.42
CA ARG A 118 3.79 -1.22 -29.21
C ARG A 118 4.20 -1.40 -30.68
N LYS A 119 5.34 -2.07 -30.93
CA LYS A 119 5.81 -2.36 -32.30
C LYS A 119 4.91 -3.37 -33.03
N GLN A 120 4.28 -4.28 -32.32
CA GLN A 120 3.41 -5.31 -32.87
C GLN A 120 1.96 -4.84 -33.06
N GLY A 121 1.66 -3.56 -32.80
CA GLY A 121 0.32 -3.00 -32.95
C GLY A 121 -0.63 -3.27 -31.77
N GLY A 122 -0.12 -3.84 -30.66
CA GLY A 122 -0.86 -3.98 -29.41
C GLY A 122 -0.90 -2.64 -28.69
N ALA A 123 -2.06 -1.99 -28.67
CA ALA A 123 -2.30 -0.82 -27.83
C ALA A 123 -2.05 -1.18 -26.36
N ALA A 124 -1.20 -0.40 -25.69
CA ALA A 124 -0.86 -0.54 -24.27
C ALA A 124 -1.90 0.12 -23.36
#